data_AF-A0A2V9Q3Z0-F1
#
_entry.id   AF-A0A2V9Q3Z0-F1
#
_cell.length_a   1.000
_cell.length_b   1.000
_cell.length_c   1.000
_cell.angle_alpha   90.00
_cell.angle_beta   90.00
_cell.angle_gamma   90.00
#
_symmetry.space_group_name_H-M   'P 1'
#
loop_
_entity.id
_entity.type
_entity.pdbx_description
1 polymer ?
#
loop_
_entity_poly.entity_id
_entity_poly.type
_entity_poly.pdbx_seq_one_letter_code
_entity_poly.pdbx_strand_id
1 'polypeptide(L)'
;MERWAATTLRTLGVVLIAGLVLLTSLFLGLMSLCAYQGGISGAKHPEQGPWYLMGAVLVLVLGVFATARMGRAIIRASATAATSVSAPGAASRAVDQPAILNASQLSPAGRKAVENLVLALGAQILVSTGLWIFSQLHLWSTPSGFSSHNWLLFFLGPFILYHIPYAVLIYALLKKLHRLTLTYSLMVPAVLLLQSLFSLSVVAYYYAHHPAGILLLIVPWLMDILVLVLAYKAIQQIGIHPKPWSLIVAAVVMFFYFSAIHVLTSFLYRFARP
;
A
#
# COMPACT_ATOMS: atom_id res chain seq x y z
N MET A 1 1.24 -22.57 14.76
CA MET A 1 1.69 -21.55 13.79
C MET A 1 0.61 -21.21 12.75
N GLU A 2 -0.16 -22.19 12.25
CA GLU A 2 -1.18 -22.01 11.20
C GLU A 2 -2.30 -20.99 11.50
N ARG A 3 -2.74 -20.90 12.77
CA ARG A 3 -3.83 -19.98 13.15
C ARG A 3 -3.46 -18.50 12.98
N TRP A 4 -2.23 -18.12 13.30
CA TRP A 4 -1.76 -16.74 13.12
C TRP A 4 -1.62 -16.42 11.62
N ALA A 5 -0.98 -17.31 10.85
CA ALA A 5 -0.84 -17.19 9.40
C ALA A 5 -2.20 -16.96 8.72
N ALA A 6 -3.19 -17.80 9.05
CA ALA A 6 -4.54 -17.68 8.52
C ALA A 6 -5.22 -16.37 8.93
N THR A 7 -5.03 -15.91 10.16
CA THR A 7 -5.62 -14.66 10.66
C THR A 7 -4.98 -13.43 10.01
N THR A 8 -3.66 -13.42 9.84
CA THR A 8 -2.92 -12.34 9.16
C THR A 8 -3.27 -12.26 7.68
N LEU A 9 -3.31 -13.39 6.98
CA LEU A 9 -3.73 -13.45 5.57
C LEU A 9 -5.18 -12.96 5.39
N ARG A 10 -6.08 -13.37 6.29
CA ARG A 10 -7.47 -12.87 6.30
C ARG A 10 -7.53 -11.37 6.56
N THR A 11 -6.75 -10.87 7.51
CA THR A 11 -6.71 -9.44 7.86
C THR A 11 -6.17 -8.61 6.69
N LEU A 12 -5.08 -9.05 6.07
CA LEU A 12 -4.52 -8.46 4.84
C LEU A 12 -5.56 -8.46 3.71
N GLY A 13 -6.22 -9.60 3.47
CA GLY A 13 -7.25 -9.71 2.44
C GLY A 13 -8.44 -8.77 2.69
N VAL A 14 -8.89 -8.66 3.95
CA VAL A 14 -9.96 -7.72 4.32
C VAL A 14 -9.54 -6.27 4.10
N VAL A 15 -8.33 -5.89 4.53
CA VAL A 15 -7.80 -4.53 4.35
C VAL A 15 -7.68 -4.18 2.86
N LEU A 16 -7.13 -5.09 2.05
CA LEU A 16 -6.98 -4.90 0.60
C LEU A 16 -8.34 -4.76 -0.10
N ILE A 17 -9.28 -5.66 0.18
CA ILE A 17 -10.62 -5.61 -0.45
C ILE A 17 -11.37 -4.36 0.01
N ALA A 18 -11.34 -4.03 1.31
CA ALA A 18 -11.98 -2.82 1.83
C ALA A 18 -11.41 -1.55 1.20
N GLY A 19 -10.08 -1.46 1.12
CA GLY A 19 -9.41 -0.35 0.47
C GLY A 19 -9.76 -0.25 -1.01
N LEU A 20 -9.83 -1.39 -1.73
CA LEU A 20 -10.17 -1.42 -3.16
C LEU A 20 -11.58 -0.92 -3.39
N VAL A 21 -12.53 -1.38 -2.58
CA VAL A 21 -13.93 -0.97 -2.62
C VAL A 21 -14.06 0.53 -2.39
N LEU A 22 -13.42 1.06 -1.34
CA LEU A 22 -13.49 2.48 -1.00
C LEU A 22 -12.88 3.35 -2.10
N LEU A 23 -11.69 3.00 -2.58
CA LEU A 23 -11.02 3.73 -3.67
C LEU A 23 -11.83 3.72 -4.95
N THR A 24 -12.33 2.56 -5.37
CA THR A 24 -13.10 2.40 -6.60
C THR A 24 -14.42 3.17 -6.52
N SER A 25 -15.11 3.08 -5.38
CA SER A 25 -16.38 3.80 -5.17
C SER A 25 -16.16 5.31 -5.17
N LEU A 26 -15.11 5.78 -4.48
CA LEU A 26 -14.75 7.20 -4.45
C LEU A 26 -14.42 7.72 -5.85
N PHE A 27 -13.64 6.97 -6.62
CA PHE A 27 -13.29 7.33 -7.99
C PHE A 27 -14.48 7.43 -8.90
N LEU A 28 -15.37 6.44 -8.87
CA LEU A 28 -16.60 6.46 -9.65
C LEU A 28 -17.51 7.63 -9.22
N GLY A 29 -17.57 7.94 -7.92
CA GLY A 29 -18.24 9.13 -7.41
C GLY A 29 -17.64 10.44 -7.95
N LEU A 30 -16.32 10.56 -7.96
CA LEU A 30 -15.61 11.71 -8.53
C LEU A 30 -15.82 11.81 -10.05
N MET A 31 -15.79 10.70 -10.78
CA MET A 31 -16.10 10.66 -12.22
C MET A 31 -17.54 11.11 -12.50
N SER A 32 -18.49 10.70 -11.65
CA SER A 32 -19.88 11.17 -11.72
C SER A 32 -19.96 12.70 -11.53
N LEU A 33 -19.29 13.23 -10.49
CA LEU A 33 -19.24 14.68 -10.25
C LEU A 33 -18.60 15.43 -11.42
N CYS A 34 -17.49 14.95 -11.96
CA CYS A 34 -16.83 15.51 -13.15
C CYS A 34 -17.75 15.48 -14.39
N ALA A 35 -18.52 14.41 -14.58
CA ALA A 35 -19.45 14.27 -15.69
C ALA A 35 -20.58 15.33 -15.65
N TYR A 36 -21.10 15.63 -14.45
CA TYR A 36 -22.14 16.65 -14.25
C TYR A 36 -21.60 18.10 -14.24
N GLN A 37 -20.46 18.33 -13.59
CA GLN A 37 -19.93 19.68 -13.35
C GLN A 37 -18.95 20.14 -14.43
N GLY A 38 -18.41 19.21 -15.23
CA GLY A 38 -17.35 19.46 -16.19
C GLY A 38 -15.98 19.25 -15.55
N GLY A 39 -15.12 18.49 -16.22
CA GLY A 39 -13.75 18.24 -15.76
C GLY A 39 -12.80 19.41 -16.03
N ILE A 40 -11.49 19.15 -15.96
CA ILE A 40 -10.45 20.15 -16.25
C ILE A 40 -10.55 20.72 -17.69
N SER A 41 -11.08 19.93 -18.63
CA SER A 41 -11.33 20.35 -20.01
C SER A 41 -12.61 21.18 -20.20
N GLY A 42 -13.43 21.35 -19.17
CA GLY A 42 -14.73 22.02 -19.24
C GLY A 42 -15.84 21.23 -19.96
N ALA A 43 -15.50 20.09 -20.59
CA ALA A 43 -16.47 19.23 -21.26
C ALA A 43 -17.38 18.52 -20.23
N LYS A 44 -18.69 18.59 -20.46
CA LYS A 44 -19.72 17.97 -19.61
C LYS A 44 -20.33 16.79 -20.36
N HIS A 45 -20.54 15.70 -19.63
CA HIS A 45 -21.14 14.47 -20.13
C HIS A 45 -22.18 13.97 -19.13
N PRO A 46 -23.25 14.77 -18.86
CA PRO A 46 -24.23 14.45 -17.82
C PRO A 46 -24.92 13.10 -18.07
N GLU A 47 -24.96 12.61 -19.30
CA GLU A 47 -25.44 11.28 -19.68
C GLU A 47 -24.62 10.12 -19.07
N GLN A 48 -23.34 10.34 -18.76
CA GLN A 48 -22.44 9.36 -18.14
C GLN A 48 -22.49 9.41 -16.61
N GLY A 49 -22.89 10.55 -16.04
CA GLY A 49 -22.95 10.81 -14.59
C GLY A 49 -23.75 9.76 -13.79
N PRO A 50 -24.99 9.40 -14.20
CA PRO A 50 -25.79 8.38 -13.51
C PRO A 50 -25.14 7.00 -13.50
N TRP A 51 -24.47 6.61 -14.59
CA TRP A 51 -23.83 5.30 -14.70
C TRP A 51 -22.63 5.17 -13.77
N TYR A 52 -21.80 6.21 -13.66
CA TYR A 52 -20.70 6.23 -12.70
C TYR A 52 -21.21 6.23 -11.26
N LEU A 53 -22.27 6.99 -10.94
CA LEU A 53 -22.86 7.01 -9.61
C LEU A 53 -23.44 5.64 -9.23
N MET A 54 -24.18 5.01 -10.14
CA MET A 54 -24.75 3.69 -9.92
C MET A 54 -23.66 2.63 -9.75
N GLY A 55 -22.59 2.70 -10.54
CA GLY A 55 -21.40 1.87 -10.37
C GLY A 55 -20.74 2.07 -8.99
N ALA A 56 -20.60 3.32 -8.54
CA ALA A 56 -20.04 3.64 -7.23
C ALA A 56 -20.88 3.01 -6.10
N VAL A 57 -22.20 3.17 -6.15
CA VAL A 57 -23.13 2.60 -5.16
C VAL A 57 -23.07 1.07 -5.18
N LEU A 58 -23.07 0.45 -6.37
CA LEU A 58 -23.01 -1.00 -6.51
C LEU A 58 -21.72 -1.58 -5.92
N VAL A 59 -20.57 -1.00 -6.28
CA VAL A 59 -19.25 -1.42 -5.74
C VAL A 59 -19.20 -1.23 -4.23
N LEU A 60 -19.73 -0.12 -3.72
CA LEU A 60 -19.79 0.14 -2.28
C LEU A 60 -20.65 -0.90 -1.56
N VAL A 61 -21.87 -1.19 -2.04
CA VAL A 61 -22.80 -2.13 -1.39
C VAL A 61 -22.24 -3.55 -1.43
N LEU A 62 -21.81 -4.03 -2.59
CA LEU A 62 -21.21 -5.37 -2.74
C LEU A 62 -19.92 -5.50 -1.93
N GLY A 63 -19.11 -4.44 -1.94
CA GLY A 63 -17.85 -4.38 -1.23
C GLY A 63 -18.01 -4.35 0.29
N VAL A 64 -18.98 -3.59 0.82
CA VAL A 64 -19.35 -3.59 2.23
C VAL A 64 -19.85 -4.98 2.65
N PHE A 65 -20.64 -5.64 1.81
CA PHE A 65 -21.11 -6.99 2.10
C PHE A 65 -19.95 -8.01 2.13
N ALA A 66 -19.03 -7.95 1.17
CA ALA A 66 -17.85 -8.81 1.10
C ALA A 66 -16.92 -8.59 2.30
N THR A 67 -16.60 -7.33 2.62
CA THR A 67 -15.75 -6.97 3.76
C THR A 67 -16.41 -7.32 5.09
N ALA A 68 -17.72 -7.09 5.26
CA ALA A 68 -18.44 -7.51 6.47
C ALA A 68 -18.52 -9.04 6.60
N ARG A 69 -18.66 -9.78 5.49
CA ARG A 69 -18.60 -11.25 5.49
C ARG A 69 -17.23 -11.76 5.92
N MET A 70 -16.14 -11.20 5.38
CA MET A 70 -14.78 -11.60 5.72
C MET A 70 -14.36 -11.12 7.12
N GLY A 71 -14.74 -9.90 7.51
CA GLY A 71 -14.49 -9.32 8.83
C GLY A 71 -15.22 -10.06 9.96
N ARG A 72 -16.44 -10.57 9.72
CA ARG A 72 -17.15 -11.43 10.68
C ARG A 72 -16.37 -12.69 11.03
N ALA A 73 -15.60 -13.26 10.10
CA ALA A 73 -14.75 -14.41 10.38
C ALA A 73 -13.55 -14.06 11.27
N ILE A 74 -13.03 -12.82 11.16
CA ILE A 74 -11.97 -12.31 12.03
C ILE A 74 -12.52 -12.08 13.44
N ILE A 75 -13.67 -11.39 13.57
CA ILE A 75 -14.32 -11.08 14.85
C ILE A 75 -14.67 -12.38 15.60
N ARG A 76 -15.24 -13.38 14.91
CA ARG A 76 -15.54 -14.69 15.51
C ARG A 76 -14.29 -15.44 15.96
N ALA A 77 -13.20 -15.38 15.19
CA ALA A 77 -11.94 -16.03 15.55
C ALA A 77 -11.24 -15.34 16.73
N SER A 78 -11.35 -14.02 16.86
CA SER A 78 -10.88 -13.29 18.04
C SER A 78 -11.77 -13.48 19.26
N ALA A 79 -13.10 -13.61 19.08
CA ALA A 79 -14.04 -13.86 20.16
C ALA A 79 -13.81 -15.25 20.78
N THR A 80 -13.63 -16.30 19.97
CA THR A 80 -13.34 -17.66 20.47
C THR A 80 -11.98 -17.75 21.16
N ALA A 81 -10.98 -16.98 20.72
CA ALA A 81 -9.70 -16.88 21.42
C ALA A 81 -9.86 -16.20 22.79
N ALA A 82 -10.69 -15.16 22.90
CA ALA A 82 -10.99 -14.48 24.16
C ALA A 82 -11.77 -15.38 25.14
N THR A 83 -12.73 -16.18 24.67
CA THR A 83 -13.48 -17.11 25.53
C THR A 83 -12.64 -18.30 26.01
N SER A 84 -11.57 -18.67 25.31
CA SER A 84 -10.64 -19.72 25.76
C SER A 84 -9.69 -19.28 26.89
N VAL A 85 -9.61 -17.98 27.17
CA VAL A 85 -8.76 -17.40 28.23
C VAL A 85 -9.53 -17.23 29.55
N SER A 86 -10.86 -17.35 29.54
CA SER A 86 -11.72 -17.30 30.73
C SER A 86 -11.88 -18.66 31.44
N ALA A 87 -10.85 -19.51 31.41
CA ALA A 87 -10.72 -20.62 32.35
C ALA A 87 -10.01 -20.09 33.62
N PRO A 88 -10.62 -20.16 34.81
CA PRO A 88 -10.04 -19.60 36.03
C PRO A 88 -8.86 -20.48 36.47
N GLY A 89 -7.63 -20.04 36.21
CA GLY A 89 -6.45 -20.73 36.74
C GLY A 89 -5.08 -20.33 36.21
N ALA A 90 -4.96 -19.60 35.10
CA ALA A 90 -3.65 -19.23 34.57
C ALA A 90 -3.57 -17.74 34.18
N ALA A 91 -3.72 -16.87 35.17
CA ALA A 91 -3.27 -15.49 35.08
C ALA A 91 -1.74 -15.43 35.11
N SER A 92 -1.07 -16.04 34.13
CA SER A 92 0.30 -15.65 33.81
C SER A 92 0.17 -14.40 32.94
N ARG A 93 0.45 -13.25 33.54
CA ARG A 93 0.63 -11.97 32.87
C ARG A 93 1.59 -12.17 31.70
N ALA A 94 1.07 -12.40 30.50
CA ALA A 94 1.78 -12.12 29.27
C ALA A 94 1.83 -10.59 29.15
N VAL A 95 2.73 -9.98 29.94
CA VAL A 95 3.12 -8.59 29.78
C VAL A 95 3.46 -8.42 28.31
N ASP A 96 2.74 -7.52 27.63
CA ASP A 96 3.05 -6.95 26.33
C ASP A 96 4.43 -6.28 26.40
N GLN A 97 5.49 -7.07 26.55
CA GLN A 97 6.84 -6.55 26.54
C GLN A 97 7.14 -6.15 25.09
N PRO A 98 7.56 -4.89 24.84
CA PRO A 98 8.04 -4.52 23.52
C PRO A 98 9.32 -5.33 23.33
N ALA A 99 9.21 -6.46 22.63
CA ALA A 99 10.36 -7.27 22.25
C ALA A 99 11.17 -6.47 21.23
N ILE A 100 11.99 -5.55 21.73
CA ILE A 100 13.02 -4.86 20.98
C ILE A 100 14.16 -5.87 20.90
N LEU A 101 14.23 -6.55 19.76
CA LEU A 101 15.33 -7.45 19.46
C LEU A 101 16.33 -6.71 18.58
N ASN A 102 17.60 -6.72 19.01
CA ASN A 102 18.67 -6.30 18.14
C ASN A 102 18.88 -7.40 17.09
N ALA A 103 19.26 -7.03 15.86
CA ALA A 103 19.48 -8.01 14.79
C ALA A 103 20.55 -9.07 15.15
N SER A 104 21.48 -8.74 16.05
CA SER A 104 22.49 -9.66 16.59
C SER A 104 21.94 -10.74 17.53
N GLN A 105 20.73 -10.56 18.07
CA GLN A 105 20.08 -11.50 18.99
C GLN A 105 19.15 -12.48 18.26
N LEU A 106 19.02 -12.36 16.94
CA LEU A 106 18.21 -13.24 16.12
C LEU A 106 18.92 -14.57 15.87
N SER A 107 18.14 -15.63 15.68
CA SER A 107 18.65 -16.90 15.15
C SER A 107 19.30 -16.67 13.77
N PRO A 108 20.26 -17.52 13.34
CA PRO A 108 20.91 -17.37 12.03
C PRO A 108 19.91 -17.33 10.87
N ALA A 109 18.83 -18.12 10.97
CA ALA A 109 17.73 -18.09 10.00
C ALA A 109 16.98 -16.75 10.03
N GLY A 110 16.56 -16.29 11.22
CA GLY A 110 15.87 -15.01 11.38
C GLY A 110 16.68 -13.82 10.89
N ARG A 111 18.00 -13.82 11.15
CA ARG A 111 18.92 -12.81 10.63
C ARG A 111 18.99 -12.82 9.10
N LYS A 112 19.16 -13.99 8.48
CA LYS A 112 19.18 -14.14 7.02
C LYS A 112 17.87 -13.67 6.37
N ALA A 113 16.71 -13.93 6.99
CA ALA A 113 15.44 -13.43 6.47
C ALA A 113 15.29 -11.92 6.58
N VAL A 114 15.77 -11.30 7.67
CA VAL A 114 15.80 -9.83 7.79
C VAL A 114 16.74 -9.22 6.75
N GLU A 115 17.93 -9.81 6.54
CA GLU A 115 18.87 -9.37 5.51
C GLU A 115 18.26 -9.46 4.10
N ASN A 116 17.61 -10.57 3.77
CA ASN A 116 16.89 -10.72 2.50
C ASN A 116 15.76 -9.69 2.33
N LEU A 117 15.02 -9.40 3.41
CA LEU A 117 13.98 -8.38 3.39
C LEU A 117 14.57 -6.98 3.16
N VAL A 118 15.65 -6.64 3.85
CA VAL A 118 16.37 -5.36 3.66
C VAL A 118 16.89 -5.23 2.23
N LEU A 119 17.48 -6.30 1.68
CA LEU A 119 17.93 -6.33 0.29
C LEU A 119 16.77 -6.13 -0.69
N ALA A 120 15.62 -6.77 -0.44
CA ALA A 120 14.44 -6.59 -1.30
C ALA A 120 13.86 -5.17 -1.23
N LEU A 121 13.84 -4.55 -0.04
CA LEU A 121 13.45 -3.14 0.13
C LEU A 121 14.41 -2.22 -0.62
N GLY A 122 15.72 -2.46 -0.52
CA GLY A 122 16.73 -1.70 -1.27
C GLY A 122 16.60 -1.89 -2.78
N ALA A 123 16.40 -3.14 -3.22
CA ALA A 123 16.14 -3.47 -4.62
C ALA A 123 14.87 -2.78 -5.14
N GLN A 124 13.80 -2.70 -4.34
CA GLN A 124 12.57 -2.00 -4.72
C GLN A 124 12.85 -0.51 -4.98
N ILE A 125 13.65 0.14 -4.14
CA ILE A 125 14.06 1.54 -4.37
C ILE A 125 14.90 1.66 -5.65
N LEU A 126 15.87 0.78 -5.87
CA LEU A 126 16.74 0.85 -7.06
C LEU A 126 15.98 0.58 -8.36
N VAL A 127 15.15 -0.46 -8.38
CA VAL A 127 14.30 -0.80 -9.53
C VAL A 127 13.31 0.32 -9.82
N SER A 128 12.66 0.87 -8.79
CA SER A 128 11.75 2.00 -8.95
C SER A 128 12.47 3.26 -9.44
N THR A 129 13.69 3.52 -8.98
CA THR A 129 14.55 4.60 -9.52
C THR A 129 14.82 4.38 -11.01
N GLY A 130 15.23 3.18 -11.40
CA GLY A 130 15.56 2.84 -12.79
C GLY A 130 14.35 2.97 -13.72
N LEU A 131 13.19 2.44 -13.31
CA LEU A 131 11.94 2.57 -14.06
C LEU A 131 11.48 4.02 -14.15
N TRP A 132 11.64 4.77 -13.06
CA TRP A 132 11.31 6.19 -13.03
C TRP A 132 12.18 6.98 -14.03
N ILE A 133 13.50 6.80 -14.01
CA ILE A 133 14.43 7.41 -14.98
C ILE A 133 14.07 6.98 -16.41
N PHE A 134 13.85 5.69 -16.64
CA PHE A 134 13.48 5.16 -17.95
C PHE A 134 12.20 5.81 -18.47
N SER A 135 11.17 5.90 -17.63
CA SER A 135 9.91 6.57 -17.94
C SER A 135 10.13 8.03 -18.32
N GLN A 136 10.98 8.76 -17.61
CA GLN A 136 11.27 10.16 -17.94
C GLN A 136 12.01 10.31 -19.27
N LEU A 137 12.96 9.43 -19.56
CA LEU A 137 13.79 9.53 -20.76
C LEU A 137 13.09 9.06 -22.04
N HIS A 138 12.19 8.08 -21.94
CA HIS A 138 11.66 7.37 -23.13
C HIS A 138 10.15 7.48 -23.31
N LEU A 139 9.40 7.70 -22.22
CA LEU A 139 7.92 7.64 -22.25
C LEU A 139 7.27 9.00 -21.96
N TRP A 140 8.01 9.93 -21.37
CA TRP A 140 7.52 11.27 -21.11
C TRP A 140 7.73 12.18 -22.33
N SER A 141 6.72 12.27 -23.19
CA SER A 141 6.65 13.26 -24.26
C SER A 141 6.04 14.56 -23.72
N THR A 142 6.89 15.43 -23.17
CA THR A 142 6.44 16.72 -22.63
C THR A 142 5.79 17.56 -23.74
N PRO A 143 4.52 17.99 -23.60
CA PRO A 143 4.00 19.09 -24.42
C PRO A 143 4.85 20.32 -24.13
N SER A 144 5.26 21.04 -25.17
CA SER A 144 6.19 22.18 -25.14
C SER A 144 5.83 23.33 -24.17
N GLY A 145 4.66 23.31 -23.52
CA GLY A 145 4.21 24.26 -22.50
C GLY A 145 4.61 23.94 -21.05
N PHE A 146 5.27 22.80 -20.77
CA PHE A 146 5.69 22.40 -19.41
C PHE A 146 7.21 22.56 -19.18
N SER A 147 7.83 23.59 -19.75
CA SER A 147 9.21 23.96 -19.42
C SER A 147 9.24 24.60 -18.02
N SER A 148 9.19 23.78 -16.96
CA SER A 148 9.35 24.29 -15.59
C SER A 148 10.81 24.68 -15.35
N HIS A 149 11.07 25.79 -14.67
CA HIS A 149 12.45 26.19 -14.32
C HIS A 149 13.08 25.25 -13.26
N ASN A 150 12.30 24.36 -12.63
CA ASN A 150 12.68 23.51 -11.50
C ASN A 150 12.34 22.02 -11.74
N TRP A 151 12.77 21.46 -12.88
CA TRP A 151 12.58 20.04 -13.22
C TRP A 151 13.00 19.10 -12.08
N LEU A 152 14.14 19.38 -11.44
CA LEU A 152 14.66 18.51 -10.38
C LEU A 152 13.72 18.43 -9.18
N LEU A 153 13.08 19.53 -8.78
CA LEU A 153 12.16 19.57 -7.64
C LEU A 153 10.80 18.93 -7.98
N PHE A 154 10.34 19.14 -9.21
CA PHE A 154 9.13 18.54 -9.78
C PHE A 154 9.17 17.00 -9.74
N PHE A 155 10.34 16.45 -10.01
CA PHE A 155 10.54 15.02 -10.21
C PHE A 155 11.08 14.30 -8.98
N LEU A 156 12.08 14.89 -8.33
CA LEU A 156 12.76 14.28 -7.18
C LEU A 156 11.91 14.34 -5.91
N GLY A 157 11.10 15.40 -5.72
CA GLY A 157 10.28 15.58 -4.52
C GLY A 157 9.27 14.43 -4.32
N PRO A 158 8.37 14.17 -5.28
CA PRO A 158 7.44 13.04 -5.21
C PRO A 158 8.17 11.71 -5.10
N PHE A 159 9.25 11.52 -5.88
CA PHE A 159 10.05 10.30 -5.83
C PHE A 159 10.57 10.04 -4.41
N ILE A 160 11.21 11.02 -3.77
CA ILE A 160 11.72 10.88 -2.40
C ILE A 160 10.57 10.53 -1.45
N LEU A 161 9.45 11.26 -1.51
CA LEU A 161 8.30 11.04 -0.61
C LEU A 161 7.72 9.63 -0.71
N TYR A 162 7.65 9.05 -1.91
CA TYR A 162 7.20 7.67 -2.12
C TYR A 162 8.15 6.63 -1.53
N HIS A 163 9.45 6.90 -1.48
CA HIS A 163 10.47 5.93 -1.06
C HIS A 163 10.91 6.07 0.40
N ILE A 164 10.58 7.18 1.07
CA ILE A 164 10.84 7.38 2.52
C ILE A 164 10.37 6.19 3.36
N PRO A 165 9.14 5.63 3.21
CA PRO A 165 8.71 4.50 4.03
C PRO A 165 9.62 3.28 3.90
N TYR A 166 10.12 2.97 2.70
CA TYR A 166 11.06 1.88 2.48
C TYR A 166 12.43 2.16 3.11
N ALA A 167 12.94 3.39 2.99
CA ALA A 167 14.21 3.79 3.61
C ALA A 167 14.14 3.74 5.15
N VAL A 168 13.04 4.22 5.73
CA VAL A 168 12.79 4.13 7.18
C VAL A 168 12.69 2.68 7.63
N LEU A 169 12.04 1.81 6.85
CA LEU A 169 11.97 0.38 7.13
C LEU A 169 13.35 -0.29 7.09
N ILE A 170 14.19 0.02 6.10
CA ILE A 170 15.58 -0.49 6.02
C ILE A 170 16.33 -0.09 7.29
N TYR A 171 16.30 1.20 7.64
CA TYR A 171 16.98 1.70 8.84
C TYR A 171 16.46 1.02 10.13
N ALA A 172 15.14 0.90 10.27
CA ALA A 172 14.52 0.29 11.43
C ALA A 172 14.84 -1.22 11.53
N LEU A 173 14.77 -1.96 10.43
CA LEU A 173 15.10 -3.39 10.38
C LEU A 173 16.56 -3.67 10.73
N LEU A 174 17.48 -2.78 10.32
CA LEU A 174 18.91 -2.90 10.63
C LEU A 174 19.24 -2.54 12.08
N LYS A 175 18.56 -1.55 12.68
CA LYS A 175 18.88 -1.08 14.03
C LYS A 175 18.09 -1.74 15.15
N LYS A 176 16.76 -1.75 15.05
CA LYS A 176 15.86 -2.19 16.13
C LYS A 176 14.65 -2.90 15.56
N LEU A 177 14.63 -4.22 15.71
CA LEU A 177 13.50 -5.01 15.26
C LEU A 177 12.36 -4.88 16.27
N HIS A 178 11.32 -4.14 15.88
CA HIS A 178 10.11 -3.96 16.66
C HIS A 178 8.91 -4.59 15.94
N ARG A 179 7.88 -4.96 16.71
CA ARG A 179 6.61 -5.46 16.15
C ARG A 179 5.98 -4.45 15.17
N LEU A 180 6.15 -3.15 15.41
CA LEU A 180 5.68 -2.10 14.49
C LEU A 180 6.45 -2.14 13.17
N THR A 181 7.78 -2.30 13.19
CA THR A 181 8.60 -2.42 11.97
C THR A 181 8.11 -3.55 11.08
N LEU A 182 7.80 -4.71 11.68
CA LEU A 182 7.23 -5.87 10.98
C LEU A 182 5.76 -5.65 10.51
N THR A 183 5.03 -4.79 11.20
CA THR A 183 3.66 -4.41 10.78
C THR A 183 3.73 -3.54 9.53
N TYR A 184 4.59 -2.51 9.53
CA TYR A 184 4.77 -1.62 8.39
C TYR A 184 5.45 -2.32 7.20
N SER A 185 6.35 -3.28 7.41
CA SER A 185 6.92 -4.06 6.31
C SER A 185 5.90 -4.91 5.55
N LEU A 186 4.77 -5.26 6.17
CA LEU A 186 3.63 -5.86 5.50
C LEU A 186 2.68 -4.81 4.88
N MET A 187 2.37 -3.74 5.61
CA MET A 187 1.33 -2.79 5.17
C MET A 187 1.80 -1.85 4.06
N VAL A 188 3.06 -1.40 4.07
CA VAL A 188 3.61 -0.50 3.04
C VAL A 188 3.44 -1.11 1.64
N PRO A 189 3.98 -2.32 1.34
CA PRO A 189 3.80 -2.92 0.02
C PRO A 189 2.34 -3.28 -0.25
N ALA A 190 1.55 -3.71 0.75
CA ALA A 190 0.14 -4.04 0.55
C ALA A 190 -0.70 -2.84 0.09
N VAL A 191 -0.49 -1.66 0.71
CA VAL A 191 -1.18 -0.43 0.34
C VAL A 191 -0.74 0.05 -1.05
N LEU A 192 0.55 -0.06 -1.38
CA LEU A 192 1.04 0.31 -2.71
C LEU A 192 0.54 -0.64 -3.81
N LEU A 193 0.44 -1.94 -3.54
CA LEU A 193 -0.20 -2.89 -4.46
C LEU A 193 -1.66 -2.51 -4.74
N LEU A 194 -2.38 -2.14 -3.68
CA LEU A 194 -3.76 -1.71 -3.77
C LEU A 194 -3.92 -0.43 -4.61
N GLN A 195 -3.05 0.55 -4.38
CA GLN A 195 -3.03 1.80 -5.12
C GLN A 195 -2.68 1.57 -6.59
N SER A 196 -1.73 0.68 -6.86
CA SER A 196 -1.30 0.30 -8.21
C SER A 196 -2.40 -0.41 -9.00
N LEU A 197 -3.17 -1.29 -8.34
CA LEU A 197 -4.37 -1.92 -8.93
C LEU A 197 -5.40 -0.89 -9.36
N PHE A 198 -5.59 0.13 -8.53
CA PHE A 198 -6.52 1.20 -8.81
C PHE A 198 -6.01 2.09 -9.97
N SER A 199 -4.70 2.37 -10.03
CA SER A 199 -4.07 3.11 -11.12
C SER A 199 -4.00 2.32 -12.44
N LEU A 200 -4.25 1.01 -12.43
CA LEU A 200 -4.15 0.14 -13.60
C LEU A 200 -5.04 0.60 -14.76
N SER A 201 -6.26 1.04 -14.47
CA SER A 201 -7.21 1.53 -15.48
C SER A 201 -6.73 2.84 -16.12
N VAL A 202 -6.15 3.74 -15.33
CA VAL A 202 -5.60 5.02 -15.80
C VAL A 202 -4.35 4.79 -16.64
N VAL A 203 -3.41 3.98 -16.14
CA VAL A 203 -2.17 3.65 -16.84
C VAL A 203 -2.46 2.87 -18.14
N ALA A 204 -3.39 1.91 -18.11
CA ALA A 204 -3.80 1.18 -19.31
C ALA A 204 -4.38 2.10 -20.39
N TYR A 205 -5.09 3.16 -20.01
CA TYR A 205 -5.60 4.15 -20.96
C TYR A 205 -4.46 4.98 -21.58
N TYR A 206 -3.56 5.53 -20.76
CA TYR A 206 -2.45 6.39 -21.24
C TYR A 206 -1.38 5.63 -22.02
N TYR A 207 -1.12 4.37 -21.66
CA TYR A 207 -0.07 3.54 -22.26
C TYR A 207 -0.63 2.42 -23.14
N ALA A 208 -1.91 2.47 -23.54
CA ALA A 208 -2.56 1.49 -24.43
C ALA A 208 -1.75 1.25 -25.73
N HIS A 209 -1.03 2.28 -26.19
CA HIS A 209 -0.25 2.26 -27.42
C HIS A 209 1.25 2.05 -27.20
N HIS A 210 1.71 1.92 -25.95
CA HIS A 210 3.12 1.72 -25.59
C HIS A 210 3.27 0.49 -24.69
N PRO A 211 3.55 -0.70 -25.24
CA PRO A 211 3.65 -1.93 -24.44
C PRO A 211 4.76 -1.86 -23.38
N ALA A 212 5.82 -1.08 -23.62
CA ALA A 212 6.86 -0.80 -22.62
C ALA A 212 6.34 -0.02 -21.40
N GLY A 213 5.29 0.79 -21.55
CA GLY A 213 4.64 1.50 -20.43
C GLY A 213 3.90 0.57 -19.47
N ILE A 214 3.46 -0.60 -19.93
CA ILE A 214 2.84 -1.63 -19.08
C ILE A 214 3.88 -2.23 -18.11
N LEU A 215 5.16 -2.32 -18.52
CA LEU A 215 6.25 -2.82 -17.67
C LEU A 215 6.49 -1.89 -16.47
N LEU A 216 6.26 -0.58 -16.61
CA LEU A 216 6.34 0.38 -15.50
C LEU A 216 5.33 0.09 -14.40
N LEU A 217 4.25 -0.63 -14.72
CA LEU A 217 3.24 -1.01 -13.74
C LEU A 217 3.50 -2.41 -13.19
N ILE A 218 3.87 -3.39 -14.03
CA ILE A 218 4.05 -4.78 -13.60
C ILE A 218 5.28 -4.94 -12.68
N VAL A 219 6.40 -4.31 -13.02
CA VAL A 219 7.67 -4.54 -12.31
C VAL A 219 7.61 -4.05 -10.85
N PRO A 220 7.13 -2.84 -10.52
CA PRO A 220 6.97 -2.41 -9.13
C PRO A 220 6.00 -3.32 -8.36
N TRP A 221 4.96 -3.80 -9.03
CA TRP A 221 3.96 -4.71 -8.47
C TRP A 221 4.56 -6.05 -8.06
N LEU A 222 5.39 -6.65 -8.92
CA LEU A 222 6.10 -7.88 -8.62
C LEU A 222 7.07 -7.70 -7.45
N MET A 223 7.74 -6.55 -7.39
CA MET A 223 8.64 -6.23 -6.29
C MET A 223 7.90 -6.03 -4.96
N ASP A 224 6.73 -5.39 -4.95
CA ASP A 224 5.92 -5.26 -3.74
C ASP A 224 5.39 -6.62 -3.25
N ILE A 225 5.01 -7.53 -4.17
CA ILE A 225 4.67 -8.92 -3.83
C ILE A 225 5.89 -9.61 -3.22
N LEU A 226 7.08 -9.47 -3.82
CA LEU A 226 8.32 -10.06 -3.32
C LEU A 226 8.62 -9.55 -1.89
N VAL A 227 8.55 -8.24 -1.66
CA VAL A 227 8.75 -7.63 -0.35
C VAL A 227 7.72 -8.17 0.65
N LEU A 228 6.45 -8.29 0.27
CA LEU A 228 5.40 -8.83 1.14
C LEU A 228 5.66 -10.30 1.51
N VAL A 229 6.08 -11.14 0.56
CA VAL A 229 6.42 -12.55 0.78
C VAL A 229 7.64 -12.67 1.71
N LEU A 230 8.67 -11.87 1.49
CA LEU A 230 9.87 -11.88 2.33
C LEU A 230 9.59 -11.34 3.73
N ALA A 231 8.75 -10.31 3.86
CA ALA A 231 8.30 -9.79 5.15
C ALA A 231 7.52 -10.86 5.92
N TYR A 232 6.62 -11.58 5.26
CA TYR A 232 5.90 -12.70 5.87
C TYR A 232 6.84 -13.82 6.33
N LYS A 233 7.81 -14.22 5.49
CA LYS A 233 8.83 -15.21 5.86
C LYS A 233 9.68 -14.76 7.05
N ALA A 234 10.11 -13.49 7.05
CA ALA A 234 10.87 -12.91 8.15
C ALA A 234 10.10 -12.98 9.47
N ILE A 235 8.81 -12.61 9.46
CA ILE A 235 7.94 -12.69 10.65
C ILE A 235 7.85 -14.13 11.18
N GLN A 236 7.66 -15.11 10.30
CA GLN A 236 7.57 -16.53 10.69
C GLN A 236 8.87 -17.02 11.34
N GLN A 237 10.03 -16.61 10.82
CA GLN A 237 11.33 -17.06 11.34
C GLN A 237 11.75 -16.34 12.63
N ILE A 238 11.32 -15.09 12.80
CA ILE A 238 11.60 -14.28 13.99
C ILE A 238 10.65 -14.64 15.15
N GLY A 239 9.44 -15.12 14.83
CA GLY A 239 8.41 -15.47 15.82
C GLY A 239 7.72 -14.27 16.48
N ILE A 240 8.07 -13.03 16.11
CA ILE A 240 7.38 -11.80 16.54
C ILE A 240 6.25 -11.50 15.57
N HIS A 241 5.04 -11.76 16.02
CA HIS A 241 3.85 -11.72 15.18
C HIS A 241 3.08 -10.40 15.35
N PRO A 242 2.87 -9.57 14.30
CA PRO A 242 2.00 -8.40 14.34
C PRO A 242 0.59 -8.68 14.90
N LYS A 243 0.02 -7.67 15.59
CA LYS A 243 -1.39 -7.70 16.05
C LYS A 243 -2.31 -7.34 14.87
N PRO A 244 -3.49 -7.97 14.72
CA PRO A 244 -4.43 -7.62 13.65
C PRO A 244 -4.83 -6.14 13.64
N TRP A 245 -5.06 -5.55 14.82
CA TRP A 245 -5.36 -4.13 14.96
C TRP A 245 -4.23 -3.22 14.47
N SER A 246 -2.96 -3.56 14.75
CA SER A 246 -1.83 -2.74 14.29
C SER A 246 -1.68 -2.77 12.77
N LEU A 247 -2.06 -3.88 12.12
CA LEU A 247 -2.10 -3.97 10.65
C LEU A 247 -3.16 -3.01 10.09
N ILE A 248 -4.36 -2.98 10.66
CA ILE A 248 -5.43 -2.05 10.23
C ILE A 248 -4.97 -0.59 10.38
N VAL A 249 -4.43 -0.21 11.54
CA VAL A 249 -3.96 1.15 11.79
C VAL A 249 -2.82 1.53 10.84
N ALA A 250 -1.82 0.65 10.66
CA ALA A 250 -0.72 0.91 9.74
C ALA A 250 -1.19 1.02 8.29
N ALA A 251 -2.19 0.23 7.87
CA ALA A 251 -2.78 0.36 6.53
C ALA A 251 -3.47 1.73 6.35
N VAL A 252 -4.27 2.17 7.33
CA VAL A 252 -4.93 3.48 7.30
C VAL A 252 -3.90 4.62 7.25
N VAL A 253 -2.86 4.56 8.09
CA VAL A 253 -1.80 5.57 8.10
C VAL A 253 -1.06 5.63 6.76
N MET A 254 -0.66 4.48 6.21
CA MET A 254 0.03 4.44 4.92
C MET A 254 -0.88 4.88 3.76
N PHE A 255 -2.16 4.54 3.82
CA PHE A 255 -3.14 4.99 2.84
C PHE A 255 -3.24 6.52 2.79
N PHE A 256 -3.39 7.16 3.96
CA PHE A 256 -3.43 8.63 4.03
C PHE A 256 -2.10 9.25 3.63
N TYR A 257 -0.98 8.65 4.02
CA TYR A 257 0.35 9.12 3.64
C TYR A 257 0.52 9.13 2.10
N PHE A 258 0.26 8.02 1.42
CA PHE A 258 0.40 7.95 -0.04
C PHE A 258 -0.66 8.78 -0.79
N SER A 259 -1.87 8.90 -0.24
CA SER A 259 -2.90 9.80 -0.78
C SER A 259 -2.46 11.26 -0.67
N ALA A 260 -1.90 11.67 0.46
CA ALA A 260 -1.37 13.02 0.67
C ALA A 260 -0.23 13.33 -0.30
N ILE A 261 0.64 12.35 -0.61
CA ILE A 261 1.69 12.55 -1.62
C ILE A 261 1.09 12.86 -2.99
N HIS A 262 0.05 12.16 -3.44
CA HIS A 262 -0.62 12.46 -4.71
C HIS A 262 -1.21 13.88 -4.76
N VAL A 263 -1.84 14.33 -3.67
CA VAL A 263 -2.39 15.67 -3.56
C VAL A 263 -1.28 16.72 -3.54
N LEU A 264 -0.25 16.51 -2.71
CA LEU A 264 0.88 17.42 -2.57
C LEU A 264 1.67 17.53 -3.86
N THR A 265 1.87 16.43 -4.58
CA THR A 265 2.52 16.41 -5.90
C THR A 265 1.74 17.27 -6.89
N SER A 266 0.41 17.15 -6.91
CA SER A 266 -0.47 17.98 -7.75
C SER A 266 -0.40 19.47 -7.37
N PHE A 267 -0.22 19.78 -6.09
CA PHE A 267 -0.04 21.15 -5.60
C PHE A 267 1.33 21.71 -6.00
N LEU A 268 2.42 20.96 -5.78
CA LEU A 268 3.77 21.31 -6.21
C LEU A 268 3.82 21.60 -7.72
N TYR A 269 3.07 20.84 -8.53
CA TYR A 269 2.93 21.08 -9.96
C TYR A 269 2.28 22.42 -10.33
N ARG A 270 1.47 23.03 -9.45
CA ARG A 270 0.89 24.35 -9.69
C ARG A 270 1.89 25.48 -9.42
N PHE A 271 2.77 25.33 -8.44
CA PHE A 271 3.81 26.34 -8.11
C PHE A 271 5.07 26.22 -8.97
N ALA A 272 5.27 25.08 -9.64
CA ALA A 272 6.36 24.89 -10.59
C ALA A 272 6.04 25.42 -12.01
N ARG A 273 4.81 25.87 -12.27
CA ARG A 273 4.43 26.53 -13.52
C ARG A 273 4.82 28.01 -13.46
N PRO A 274 5.43 28.58 -14.52
CA PRO A 274 5.71 30.01 -14.61
C PRO A 274 4.43 30.84 -14.64
#